data_AF-A0A969V356-F1
#
_entry.id   AF-A0A969V356-F1
#
_cell.length_a   1.000
_cell.length_b   1.000
_cell.length_c   1.000
_cell.angle_alpha   90.00
_cell.angle_beta   90.00
_cell.angle_gamma   90.00
#
_symmetry.space_group_name_H-M   'P 1'
#
loop_
_entity.id
_entity.type
_entity.pdbx_description
1 polymer ?
#
loop_
_entity_poly.entity_id
_entity_poly.type
_entity_poly.pdbx_seq_one_letter_code
_entity_poly.pdbx_strand_id
1 'polypeptide(L)'
;MEPEAIALLTYNGPEEVLLKTSVTLHGTYDPSRVTQIVVNAENKYRFTVILDAQAGIWKTELSEGFYQAGARWVRVQALDAGDRIIASQIINLIVSANPLSIGQDIKLTIQRDTLFKENPTDSGSAHLNTQVSAGTSFVVKRYSYVDGHILVELDQALETVGTTGYFYASHVELRKGQQILAFETGQIPVIIPGTCQLLITQETLLKQKPADSSDLSGNQSYLLRQGEQFEITGYACIRGHFRVTLHQEIPGFGQTGYLYFDHVQLTRNTEIVKFDANALLLTILDPTVFKKRPVNSSNLSESEKATLSGGHVYGVLHYEPADDGHIAITLSEHIPNFGNTGYLNASHIQLNRGAQVVQALTSQVEINVPYFSQRDNKFSPHTSCNVTALAMVMSYYGVQPKQGQLEDELYEWCLNNYGEGSQEENVVLVRLAQAYGFNSTFATDRTWAQIRDRLKQKQPVVIGGYFTAQGHLLTLIGYSEQGYLVNDPWGDALTGYRSAYGRNLSYPKAYMEKMCSPEGDGSIWAHFIEPKA
;
A
#
# COMPACT_ATOMS: atom_id res chain seq x y z
N MET A 1 23.62 -45.57 -4.67
CA MET A 1 23.25 -44.46 -3.78
C MET A 1 24.55 -43.81 -3.36
N GLU A 2 24.89 -42.66 -3.94
CA GLU A 2 25.86 -41.78 -3.29
C GLU A 2 25.30 -41.40 -1.93
N PRO A 3 26.11 -41.38 -0.85
CA PRO A 3 25.66 -40.85 0.42
C PRO A 3 25.32 -39.37 0.23
N GLU A 4 24.14 -38.95 0.66
CA GLU A 4 23.78 -37.53 0.72
C GLU A 4 24.90 -36.76 1.43
N ALA A 5 25.37 -35.69 0.79
CA ALA A 5 26.38 -34.82 1.37
C ALA A 5 25.83 -34.20 2.65
N ILE A 6 26.32 -34.65 3.81
CA ILE A 6 25.93 -34.08 5.10
C ILE A 6 26.32 -32.59 5.09
N ALA A 7 25.33 -31.72 5.29
CA ALA A 7 25.56 -30.29 5.41
C ALA A 7 26.49 -30.01 6.61
N LEU A 8 27.54 -29.20 6.38
CA LEU A 8 28.56 -28.89 7.38
C LEU A 8 28.00 -28.28 8.68
N LEU A 9 26.91 -27.52 8.56
CA LEU A 9 26.24 -26.83 9.65
C LEU A 9 24.80 -26.52 9.21
N THR A 10 23.82 -26.76 10.09
CA THR A 10 22.42 -26.40 9.89
C THR A 10 21.84 -25.73 11.13
N TYR A 11 20.64 -25.18 10.99
CA TYR A 11 19.82 -24.66 12.07
C TYR A 11 18.40 -25.21 11.96
N ASN A 12 17.86 -25.68 13.08
CA ASN A 12 16.54 -26.30 13.18
C ASN A 12 15.73 -25.72 14.36
N GLY A 13 16.21 -24.63 14.97
CA GLY A 13 15.56 -23.98 16.10
C GLY A 13 14.45 -22.99 15.72
N PRO A 14 13.82 -22.33 16.72
CA PRO A 14 12.74 -21.38 16.49
C PRO A 14 13.24 -20.03 15.95
N GLU A 15 12.61 -19.54 14.88
CA GLU A 15 12.86 -18.20 14.32
C GLU A 15 12.03 -17.09 15.00
N GLU A 16 11.07 -17.44 15.87
CA GLU A 16 10.29 -16.49 16.68
C GLU A 16 10.23 -16.98 18.13
N VAL A 17 10.50 -16.08 19.10
CA VAL A 17 10.71 -16.42 20.51
C VAL A 17 10.03 -15.40 21.43
N LEU A 18 9.52 -15.83 22.59
CA LEU A 18 8.83 -14.96 23.55
C LEU A 18 9.84 -14.26 24.46
N LEU A 19 9.57 -12.98 24.74
CA LEU A 19 10.33 -12.17 25.66
C LEU A 19 10.39 -12.83 27.06
N LYS A 20 11.57 -12.82 27.68
CA LYS A 20 11.84 -13.38 29.00
C LYS A 20 11.40 -14.84 29.19
N THR A 21 11.43 -15.62 28.11
CA THR A 21 11.01 -17.03 28.11
C THR A 21 12.16 -17.92 27.67
N SER A 22 12.34 -19.05 28.36
CA SER A 22 13.38 -20.02 28.02
C SER A 22 13.28 -20.45 26.55
N VAL A 23 14.41 -20.47 25.84
CA VAL A 23 14.47 -20.92 24.44
C VAL A 23 15.73 -21.73 24.16
N THR A 24 15.59 -22.76 23.34
CA THR A 24 16.69 -23.61 22.85
C THR A 24 16.90 -23.37 21.35
N LEU A 25 18.07 -22.86 21.00
CA LEU A 25 18.51 -22.78 19.60
C LEU A 25 19.36 -24.01 19.29
N HIS A 26 19.09 -24.70 18.19
CA HIS A 26 19.77 -25.96 17.88
C HIS A 26 19.85 -26.22 16.38
N GLY A 27 20.69 -27.18 16.00
CA GLY A 27 20.80 -27.67 14.63
C GLY A 27 21.76 -28.85 14.53
N THR A 28 22.13 -29.23 13.30
CA THR A 28 23.09 -30.31 13.04
C THR A 28 24.44 -29.79 12.52
N TYR A 29 25.47 -30.63 12.60
CA TYR A 29 26.80 -30.35 12.07
C TYR A 29 27.53 -31.65 11.69
N ASP A 30 28.59 -31.55 10.90
CA ASP A 30 29.46 -32.69 10.55
C ASP A 30 30.57 -32.88 11.60
N PRO A 31 30.47 -33.90 12.49
CA PRO A 31 31.46 -34.12 13.56
C PRO A 31 32.81 -34.61 13.05
N SER A 32 32.93 -35.02 11.78
CA SER A 32 34.22 -35.42 11.19
C SER A 32 35.09 -34.24 10.79
N ARG A 33 34.48 -33.05 10.62
CA ARG A 33 35.15 -31.85 10.12
C ARG A 33 35.11 -30.68 11.08
N VAL A 34 34.09 -30.62 11.94
CA VAL A 34 33.85 -29.54 12.89
C VAL A 34 34.22 -30.01 14.30
N THR A 35 35.13 -29.29 14.94
CA THR A 35 35.53 -29.55 16.33
C THR A 35 34.88 -28.58 17.32
N GLN A 36 34.42 -27.42 16.84
CA GLN A 36 33.79 -26.41 17.67
C GLN A 36 32.67 -25.68 16.93
N ILE A 37 31.60 -25.35 17.66
CA ILE A 37 30.56 -24.42 17.23
C ILE A 37 30.55 -23.20 18.13
N VAL A 38 30.41 -22.03 17.51
CA VAL A 38 30.31 -20.74 18.17
C VAL A 38 28.98 -20.10 17.80
N VAL A 39 28.20 -19.71 18.81
CA VAL A 39 26.95 -18.97 18.63
C VAL A 39 27.09 -17.60 19.28
N ASN A 40 26.97 -16.54 18.48
CA ASN A 40 27.04 -15.15 18.95
C ASN A 40 25.75 -14.40 18.57
N ALA A 41 25.03 -13.86 19.55
CA ALA A 41 23.99 -12.88 19.27
C ALA A 41 24.59 -11.54 18.87
N GLU A 42 24.20 -11.06 17.71
CA GLU A 42 24.53 -9.74 17.17
C GLU A 42 26.04 -9.43 17.15
N ASN A 43 26.89 -10.46 17.04
CA ASN A 43 28.35 -10.43 17.20
C ASN A 43 28.84 -9.81 18.52
N LYS A 44 27.98 -9.69 19.54
CA LYS A 44 28.28 -9.06 20.82
C LYS A 44 28.27 -10.05 21.98
N TYR A 45 27.27 -10.92 22.01
CA TYR A 45 27.02 -11.79 23.16
C TYR A 45 27.21 -13.24 22.76
N ARG A 46 28.25 -13.88 23.29
CA ARG A 46 28.54 -15.29 23.02
C ARG A 46 27.69 -16.19 23.91
N PHE A 47 27.06 -17.19 23.31
CA PHE A 47 26.28 -18.19 24.03
C PHE A 47 27.09 -19.46 24.29
N THR A 48 26.71 -20.18 25.34
CA THR A 48 27.29 -21.49 25.68
C THR A 48 26.68 -22.56 24.78
N VAL A 49 27.53 -23.26 24.03
CA VAL A 49 27.10 -24.31 23.11
C VAL A 49 27.37 -25.68 23.71
N ILE A 50 26.40 -26.57 23.60
CA ILE A 50 26.48 -27.99 23.96
C ILE A 50 26.53 -28.78 22.64
N LEU A 51 27.52 -29.66 22.52
CA LEU A 51 27.70 -30.53 21.36
C LEU A 51 27.40 -31.99 21.74
N ASP A 52 26.60 -32.65 20.90
CA ASP A 52 26.46 -34.10 20.86
C ASP A 52 27.19 -34.60 19.61
N ALA A 53 28.40 -35.13 19.79
CA ALA A 53 29.23 -35.62 18.70
C ALA A 53 28.73 -36.95 18.11
N GLN A 54 27.95 -37.74 18.86
CA GLN A 54 27.39 -39.00 18.36
C GLN A 54 26.20 -38.73 17.44
N ALA A 55 25.36 -37.77 17.81
CA ALA A 55 24.19 -37.39 17.03
C ALA A 55 24.50 -36.31 15.97
N GLY A 56 25.66 -35.65 16.04
CA GLY A 56 25.99 -34.51 15.17
C GLY A 56 25.09 -33.30 15.45
N ILE A 57 24.68 -33.09 16.70
CA ILE A 57 23.72 -32.05 17.12
C ILE A 57 24.43 -30.99 17.97
N TRP A 58 24.13 -29.73 17.69
CA TRP A 58 24.51 -28.61 18.55
C TRP A 58 23.27 -27.95 19.14
N LYS A 59 23.38 -27.45 20.37
CA LYS A 59 22.34 -26.63 21.00
C LYS A 59 22.91 -25.57 21.92
N THR A 60 22.16 -24.49 22.12
CA THR A 60 22.36 -23.51 23.20
C THR A 60 21.03 -23.28 23.90
N GLU A 61 21.06 -23.23 25.23
CA GLU A 61 19.88 -23.01 26.07
C GLU A 61 19.96 -21.61 26.69
N LEU A 62 18.95 -20.80 26.42
CA LEU A 62 18.80 -19.45 26.96
C LEU A 62 17.69 -19.49 28.01
N SER A 63 18.02 -19.83 29.26
CA SER A 63 17.04 -20.10 30.33
C SER A 63 16.11 -18.91 30.63
N GLU A 64 16.61 -17.69 30.49
CA GLU A 64 15.84 -16.46 30.66
C GLU A 64 15.40 -15.84 29.31
N GLY A 65 15.78 -16.45 28.19
CA GLY A 65 15.45 -15.95 26.86
C GLY A 65 16.02 -14.57 26.54
N PHE A 66 15.25 -13.80 25.75
CA PHE A 66 15.60 -12.46 25.31
C PHE A 66 14.81 -11.41 26.10
N TYR A 67 15.45 -10.33 26.55
CA TYR A 67 14.78 -9.29 27.37
C TYR A 67 14.16 -8.15 26.59
N GLN A 68 14.42 -8.07 25.29
CA GLN A 68 13.95 -6.98 24.44
C GLN A 68 13.30 -7.55 23.18
N ALA A 69 12.12 -7.03 22.85
CA ALA A 69 11.39 -7.40 21.65
C ALA A 69 11.99 -6.78 20.38
N GLY A 70 11.55 -7.27 19.23
CA GLY A 70 11.99 -6.86 17.89
C GLY A 70 12.82 -7.93 17.18
N ALA A 71 13.20 -7.66 15.93
CA ALA A 71 14.08 -8.54 15.18
C ALA A 71 15.50 -8.54 15.77
N ARG A 72 16.09 -9.72 15.87
CA ARG A 72 17.41 -10.05 16.40
C ARG A 72 18.06 -11.03 15.46
N TRP A 73 19.37 -11.25 15.61
CA TRP A 73 20.03 -12.32 14.87
C TRP A 73 21.15 -12.95 15.68
N VAL A 74 21.39 -14.23 15.41
CA VAL A 74 22.52 -14.98 15.95
C VAL A 74 23.38 -15.49 14.81
N ARG A 75 24.70 -15.39 14.97
CA ARG A 75 25.66 -16.00 14.05
C ARG A 75 26.12 -17.32 14.62
N VAL A 76 25.94 -18.37 13.85
CA VAL A 76 26.46 -19.72 14.14
C VAL A 76 27.68 -19.94 13.24
N GLN A 77 28.79 -20.38 13.82
CA GLN A 77 30.04 -20.64 13.09
C GLN A 77 30.57 -22.02 13.47
N ALA A 78 30.96 -22.80 12.47
CA ALA A 78 31.62 -24.09 12.64
C ALA A 78 33.11 -23.92 12.41
N LEU A 79 33.94 -24.41 13.33
CA LEU A 79 35.39 -24.32 13.28
C LEU A 79 36.00 -25.72 13.16
N ASP A 80 37.09 -25.82 12.40
CA ASP A 80 37.92 -27.01 12.31
C ASP A 80 38.93 -27.12 13.49
N ALA A 81 39.70 -28.21 13.52
CA ALA A 81 40.70 -28.46 14.56
C ALA A 81 41.83 -27.41 14.64
N GLY A 82 41.97 -26.54 13.64
CA GLY A 82 42.91 -25.43 13.62
C GLY A 82 42.25 -24.07 13.89
N ASP A 83 41.07 -24.05 14.49
CA ASP A 83 40.26 -22.86 14.79
C ASP A 83 39.86 -22.04 13.55
N ARG A 84 39.89 -22.65 12.36
CA ARG A 84 39.46 -21.97 11.12
C ARG A 84 37.96 -22.13 10.95
N ILE A 85 37.27 -21.02 10.67
CA ILE A 85 35.85 -21.03 10.32
C ILE A 85 35.68 -21.72 8.97
N ILE A 86 35.00 -22.86 8.97
CA ILE A 86 34.71 -23.66 7.77
C ILE A 86 33.24 -23.60 7.34
N ALA A 87 32.37 -23.07 8.20
CA ALA A 87 30.98 -22.72 7.86
C ALA A 87 30.49 -21.56 8.76
N SER A 88 29.61 -20.70 8.22
CA SER A 88 28.96 -19.65 9.00
C SER A 88 27.57 -19.37 8.47
N GLN A 89 26.61 -19.23 9.39
CA GLN A 89 25.22 -18.92 9.08
C GLN A 89 24.71 -17.81 10.02
N ILE A 90 23.91 -16.90 9.48
CA ILE A 90 23.15 -15.92 10.27
C ILE A 90 21.71 -16.44 10.36
N ILE A 91 21.19 -16.49 11.59
CA ILE A 91 19.81 -16.85 11.89
C ILE A 91 19.11 -15.59 12.38
N ASN A 92 18.05 -15.19 11.68
CA ASN A 92 17.21 -14.09 12.10
C ASN A 92 16.15 -14.62 13.07
N LEU A 93 15.96 -13.92 14.18
CA LEU A 93 15.02 -14.22 15.23
C LEU A 93 14.06 -13.04 15.40
N ILE A 94 12.79 -13.30 15.62
CA ILE A 94 11.83 -12.28 16.07
C ILE A 94 11.58 -12.51 17.56
N VAL A 95 11.93 -11.55 18.40
CA VAL A 95 11.59 -11.60 19.83
C VAL A 95 10.30 -10.81 20.03
N SER A 96 9.24 -11.46 20.48
CA SER A 96 7.92 -10.83 20.58
C SER A 96 7.47 -10.79 22.05
N ALA A 97 6.64 -9.82 22.45
CA ALA A 97 6.18 -9.66 23.83
C ALA A 97 4.80 -10.27 24.12
N ASN A 98 4.03 -10.60 23.07
CA ASN A 98 2.65 -11.04 23.20
C ASN A 98 2.51 -12.50 22.70
N PRO A 99 2.10 -13.46 23.56
CA PRO A 99 2.03 -14.88 23.20
C PRO A 99 0.99 -15.23 22.13
N LEU A 100 0.11 -14.31 21.72
CA LEU A 100 -0.96 -14.58 20.77
C LEU A 100 -0.48 -14.95 19.35
N SER A 101 0.73 -14.55 18.97
CA SER A 101 1.34 -14.86 17.66
C SER A 101 2.62 -15.69 17.74
N ILE A 102 3.15 -15.94 18.94
CA ILE A 102 4.50 -16.50 19.16
C ILE A 102 4.43 -18.00 19.38
N GLY A 103 5.22 -18.75 18.60
CA GLY A 103 5.28 -20.22 18.73
C GLY A 103 3.97 -20.92 18.39
N GLN A 104 3.02 -20.21 17.79
CA GLN A 104 1.80 -20.80 17.25
C GLN A 104 2.15 -21.41 15.90
N ASP A 105 2.09 -22.72 15.85
CA ASP A 105 2.09 -23.47 14.59
C ASP A 105 1.10 -22.84 13.62
N ILE A 106 1.54 -22.62 12.37
CA ILE A 106 0.61 -22.25 11.32
C ILE A 106 -0.28 -23.46 11.10
N LYS A 107 -1.56 -23.34 11.40
CA LYS A 107 -2.52 -24.42 11.22
C LYS A 107 -3.20 -24.26 9.89
N LEU A 108 -3.13 -25.29 9.06
CA LEU A 108 -3.89 -25.40 7.82
C LEU A 108 -5.07 -26.35 8.04
N THR A 109 -6.28 -25.86 7.84
CA THR A 109 -7.52 -26.65 7.92
C THR A 109 -8.10 -26.83 6.53
N ILE A 110 -8.41 -28.07 6.15
CA ILE A 110 -9.08 -28.39 4.90
C ILE A 110 -10.57 -28.05 5.03
N GLN A 111 -11.05 -27.10 4.24
CA GLN A 111 -12.45 -26.65 4.24
C GLN A 111 -13.32 -27.47 3.29
N ARG A 112 -12.72 -28.03 2.23
CA ARG A 112 -13.37 -28.86 1.22
C ARG A 112 -12.43 -30.00 0.80
N ASP A 113 -12.99 -31.17 0.52
CA ASP A 113 -12.21 -32.30 -0.01
C ASP A 113 -11.32 -31.84 -1.17
N THR A 114 -10.02 -32.15 -1.08
CA THR A 114 -9.02 -31.61 -1.99
C THR A 114 -7.87 -32.59 -2.22
N LEU A 115 -6.96 -32.23 -3.13
CA LEU A 115 -5.73 -32.97 -3.37
C LEU A 115 -4.54 -32.18 -2.81
N PHE A 116 -3.68 -32.87 -2.08
CA PHE A 116 -2.30 -32.43 -1.83
C PHE A 116 -1.43 -32.90 -3.00
N LYS A 117 -0.77 -31.99 -3.69
CA LYS A 117 -0.09 -32.27 -4.97
C LYS A 117 1.39 -31.94 -4.89
N GLU A 118 2.22 -32.63 -5.65
CA GLU A 118 3.62 -32.24 -5.85
C GLU A 118 3.78 -30.95 -6.69
N ASN A 119 2.78 -30.58 -7.51
CA ASN A 119 2.83 -29.43 -8.42
C ASN A 119 1.46 -28.70 -8.49
N PRO A 120 1.43 -27.37 -8.71
CA PRO A 120 0.19 -26.58 -8.79
C PRO A 120 -0.60 -26.72 -10.12
N THR A 121 -0.11 -27.49 -11.10
CA THR A 121 -0.80 -27.68 -12.40
C THR A 121 -2.01 -28.63 -12.33
N ASP A 122 -2.91 -28.53 -13.33
CA ASP A 122 -4.11 -29.36 -13.42
C ASP A 122 -3.79 -30.85 -13.62
N SER A 123 -4.64 -31.73 -13.04
CA SER A 123 -4.44 -33.16 -12.81
C SER A 123 -4.33 -34.07 -14.06
N GLY A 124 -3.97 -33.53 -15.23
CA GLY A 124 -3.91 -34.22 -16.52
C GLY A 124 -2.59 -34.97 -16.81
N SER A 125 -1.55 -34.79 -15.99
CA SER A 125 -0.25 -35.47 -16.11
C SER A 125 0.07 -36.29 -14.86
N ALA A 126 0.89 -37.34 -15.02
CA ALA A 126 1.24 -38.32 -13.98
C ALA A 126 2.04 -37.69 -12.83
N HIS A 127 1.36 -36.95 -11.96
CA HIS A 127 1.91 -36.29 -10.79
C HIS A 127 1.49 -37.01 -9.51
N LEU A 128 2.40 -37.07 -8.55
CA LEU A 128 2.13 -37.59 -7.22
C LEU A 128 1.10 -36.69 -6.54
N ASN A 129 0.03 -37.31 -6.01
CA ASN A 129 -1.01 -36.61 -5.26
C ASN A 129 -1.57 -37.51 -4.16
N THR A 130 -2.12 -36.85 -3.14
CA THR A 130 -2.77 -37.48 -1.99
C THR A 130 -4.14 -36.83 -1.80
N GLN A 131 -5.20 -37.62 -1.70
CA GLN A 131 -6.52 -37.09 -1.38
C GLN A 131 -6.60 -36.75 0.12
N VAL A 132 -7.17 -35.59 0.44
CA VAL A 132 -7.32 -35.12 1.82
C VAL A 132 -8.75 -34.62 2.03
N SER A 133 -9.43 -35.16 3.04
CA SER A 133 -10.83 -34.84 3.35
C SER A 133 -11.00 -33.52 4.12
N ALA A 134 -12.14 -32.88 3.91
CA ALA A 134 -12.58 -31.73 4.68
C ALA A 134 -12.57 -32.00 6.19
N GLY A 135 -12.24 -30.99 6.98
CA GLY A 135 -12.06 -31.05 8.43
C GLY A 135 -10.67 -31.49 8.90
N THR A 136 -9.84 -32.05 8.02
CA THR A 136 -8.44 -32.39 8.36
C THR A 136 -7.64 -31.13 8.67
N SER A 137 -6.73 -31.20 9.65
CA SER A 137 -5.87 -30.09 10.04
C SER A 137 -4.41 -30.50 10.09
N PHE A 138 -3.51 -29.61 9.66
CA PHE A 138 -2.07 -29.82 9.67
C PHE A 138 -1.33 -28.68 10.36
N VAL A 139 -0.18 -29.01 10.96
CA VAL A 139 0.84 -28.03 11.33
C VAL A 139 1.72 -27.76 10.11
N VAL A 140 1.91 -26.48 9.78
CA VAL A 140 2.68 -25.99 8.64
C VAL A 140 3.93 -25.27 9.15
N LYS A 141 5.09 -25.76 8.70
CA LYS A 141 6.40 -25.16 8.98
C LYS A 141 6.64 -23.92 8.12
N ARG A 142 6.29 -24.00 6.84
CA ARG A 142 6.49 -22.93 5.84
C ARG A 142 5.35 -22.92 4.85
N TYR A 143 5.04 -21.75 4.30
CA TYR A 143 4.06 -21.64 3.22
C TYR A 143 4.41 -20.51 2.25
N SER A 144 3.85 -20.58 1.05
CA SER A 144 3.78 -19.47 0.09
C SER A 144 2.54 -19.60 -0.79
N TYR A 145 2.07 -18.51 -1.35
CA TYR A 145 0.99 -18.51 -2.35
C TYR A 145 1.56 -18.43 -3.77
N VAL A 146 1.16 -19.36 -4.64
CA VAL A 146 1.60 -19.44 -6.05
C VAL A 146 0.43 -19.92 -6.90
N ASP A 147 0.02 -19.13 -7.90
CA ASP A 147 -0.97 -19.51 -8.93
C ASP A 147 -2.25 -20.17 -8.38
N GLY A 148 -2.91 -19.52 -7.41
CA GLY A 148 -4.14 -20.05 -6.81
C GLY A 148 -3.95 -21.22 -5.85
N HIS A 149 -2.71 -21.60 -5.54
CA HIS A 149 -2.37 -22.67 -4.62
C HIS A 149 -1.54 -22.16 -3.44
N ILE A 150 -1.68 -22.83 -2.30
CA ILE A 150 -0.79 -22.67 -1.14
C ILE A 150 0.23 -23.80 -1.20
N LEU A 151 1.48 -23.47 -1.48
CA LEU A 151 2.63 -24.35 -1.23
C LEU A 151 2.86 -24.38 0.27
N VAL A 152 2.98 -25.59 0.84
CA VAL A 152 3.26 -25.78 2.26
C VAL A 152 4.37 -26.81 2.48
N GLU A 153 5.10 -26.62 3.56
CA GLU A 153 5.91 -27.66 4.21
C GLU A 153 5.17 -28.09 5.48
N LEU A 154 4.64 -29.31 5.50
CA LEU A 154 3.92 -29.91 6.62
C LEU A 154 4.90 -30.47 7.66
N ASP A 155 4.49 -30.50 8.92
CA ASP A 155 5.28 -31.14 9.97
C ASP A 155 5.32 -32.67 9.83
N GLN A 156 4.25 -33.27 9.28
CA GLN A 156 4.15 -34.70 9.00
C GLN A 156 3.95 -34.97 7.51
N ALA A 157 4.64 -35.99 7.00
CA ALA A 157 4.54 -36.39 5.61
C ALA A 157 3.18 -37.03 5.29
N LEU A 158 2.62 -36.70 4.13
CA LEU A 158 1.46 -37.38 3.56
C LEU A 158 1.93 -38.45 2.56
N GLU A 159 1.27 -39.61 2.56
CA GLU A 159 1.58 -40.72 1.65
C GLU A 159 1.64 -40.24 0.20
N THR A 160 2.62 -40.73 -0.57
CA THR A 160 2.82 -40.43 -2.00
C THR A 160 3.52 -39.10 -2.31
N VAL A 161 3.23 -38.00 -1.60
CA VAL A 161 3.80 -36.66 -1.90
C VAL A 161 4.92 -36.26 -0.93
N GLY A 162 4.84 -36.64 0.34
CA GLY A 162 5.82 -36.25 1.36
C GLY A 162 5.38 -35.05 2.20
N THR A 163 6.33 -34.26 2.71
CA THR A 163 6.06 -33.10 3.57
C THR A 163 5.81 -31.81 2.79
N THR A 164 6.30 -31.69 1.57
CA THR A 164 6.20 -30.45 0.78
C THR A 164 5.27 -30.65 -0.41
N GLY A 165 4.32 -29.74 -0.59
CA GLY A 165 3.35 -29.84 -1.68
C GLY A 165 2.32 -28.71 -1.67
N TYR A 166 1.35 -28.81 -2.58
CA TYR A 166 0.41 -27.76 -2.90
C TYR A 166 -1.02 -28.16 -2.53
N PHE A 167 -1.73 -27.24 -1.90
CA PHE A 167 -3.19 -27.27 -1.78
C PHE A 167 -3.81 -26.18 -2.64
N TYR A 168 -5.00 -26.42 -3.18
CA TYR A 168 -5.77 -25.35 -3.82
C TYR A 168 -6.23 -24.34 -2.76
N ALA A 169 -5.94 -23.06 -2.95
CA ALA A 169 -6.06 -22.05 -1.90
C ALA A 169 -7.51 -21.90 -1.39
N SER A 170 -8.49 -21.93 -2.29
CA SER A 170 -9.91 -21.81 -1.92
C SER A 170 -10.47 -23.03 -1.16
N HIS A 171 -9.72 -24.13 -1.05
CA HIS A 171 -10.13 -25.33 -0.32
C HIS A 171 -9.57 -25.39 1.10
N VAL A 172 -8.70 -24.44 1.49
CA VAL A 172 -7.97 -24.50 2.76
C VAL A 172 -8.03 -23.16 3.48
N GLU A 173 -7.90 -23.19 4.81
CA GLU A 173 -7.77 -22.01 5.65
C GLU A 173 -6.45 -22.12 6.41
N LEU A 174 -5.57 -21.11 6.31
CA LEU A 174 -4.37 -21.02 7.15
C LEU A 174 -4.62 -20.04 8.29
N ARG A 175 -4.23 -20.44 9.50
CA ARG A 175 -4.26 -19.59 10.68
C ARG A 175 -2.90 -19.52 11.35
N LYS A 176 -2.50 -18.32 11.75
CA LYS A 176 -1.41 -18.09 12.71
C LYS A 176 -2.06 -17.64 14.02
N GLY A 177 -2.17 -18.56 14.99
CA GLY A 177 -2.99 -18.34 16.17
C GLY A 177 -4.45 -18.07 15.86
N GLN A 178 -4.98 -16.92 16.29
CA GLN A 178 -6.38 -16.54 15.98
C GLN A 178 -6.54 -15.85 14.62
N GLN A 179 -5.44 -15.39 14.02
CA GLN A 179 -5.46 -14.68 12.75
C GLN A 179 -5.61 -15.64 11.58
N ILE A 180 -6.59 -15.37 10.71
CA ILE A 180 -6.71 -16.03 9.40
C ILE A 180 -5.77 -15.30 8.43
N LEU A 181 -4.91 -16.06 7.76
CA LEU A 181 -4.07 -15.55 6.68
C LEU A 181 -4.89 -15.50 5.39
N ALA A 182 -4.90 -14.36 4.72
CA ALA A 182 -5.66 -14.20 3.47
C ALA A 182 -4.71 -14.11 2.28
N PHE A 183 -5.05 -14.84 1.22
CA PHE A 183 -4.26 -14.87 -0.02
C PHE A 183 -5.08 -14.42 -1.23
N GLU A 184 -6.38 -14.20 -1.04
CA GLU A 184 -7.32 -13.70 -2.03
C GLU A 184 -8.02 -12.45 -1.48
N THR A 185 -8.20 -11.45 -2.34
CA THR A 185 -8.63 -10.09 -1.97
C THR A 185 -10.07 -9.99 -1.44
N GLY A 186 -10.89 -11.04 -1.59
CA GLY A 186 -12.29 -11.08 -1.16
C GLY A 186 -12.55 -11.48 0.28
N GLN A 187 -11.53 -11.85 1.06
CA GLN A 187 -11.68 -12.41 2.42
C GLN A 187 -11.36 -11.43 3.56
N ILE A 188 -11.21 -10.13 3.30
CA ILE A 188 -10.86 -9.13 4.31
C ILE A 188 -12.10 -8.75 5.15
N PRO A 189 -12.16 -9.08 6.47
CA PRO A 189 -13.34 -8.80 7.29
C PRO A 189 -13.51 -7.31 7.69
N VAL A 190 -14.67 -7.05 8.30
CA VAL A 190 -15.38 -5.78 8.58
C VAL A 190 -14.52 -4.57 9.02
N ILE A 191 -14.90 -3.42 8.47
CA ILE A 191 -14.29 -2.08 8.59
C ILE A 191 -14.61 -1.43 9.95
N ILE A 192 -13.59 -1.05 10.72
CA ILE A 192 -13.74 0.05 11.70
C ILE A 192 -13.85 1.35 10.89
N PRO A 193 -14.95 2.12 11.01
CA PRO A 193 -15.10 3.37 10.27
C PRO A 193 -13.88 4.29 10.46
N GLY A 194 -13.23 4.68 9.36
CA GLY A 194 -12.03 5.52 9.39
C GLY A 194 -10.68 4.77 9.34
N THR A 195 -10.68 3.44 9.26
CA THR A 195 -9.46 2.63 9.08
C THR A 195 -9.29 2.13 7.63
N CYS A 196 -8.09 1.69 7.28
CA CYS A 196 -7.82 0.91 6.08
C CYS A 196 -7.34 -0.49 6.50
N GLN A 197 -7.54 -1.46 5.62
CA GLN A 197 -6.98 -2.79 5.75
C GLN A 197 -5.66 -2.85 4.98
N LEU A 198 -4.65 -3.45 5.58
CA LEU A 198 -3.34 -3.71 5.02
C LEU A 198 -3.17 -5.21 4.87
N LEU A 199 -3.01 -5.68 3.64
CA LEU A 199 -2.65 -7.05 3.31
C LEU A 199 -1.19 -7.11 2.85
N ILE A 200 -0.43 -8.06 3.38
CA ILE A 200 0.93 -8.34 2.94
C ILE A 200 0.85 -9.32 1.77
N THR A 201 1.08 -8.85 0.54
CA THR A 201 0.96 -9.69 -0.68
C THR A 201 2.25 -10.43 -1.00
N GLN A 202 3.38 -9.97 -0.46
CA GLN A 202 4.68 -10.61 -0.52
C GLN A 202 5.42 -10.39 0.81
N GLU A 203 6.21 -11.37 1.24
CA GLU A 203 7.07 -11.22 2.43
C GLU A 203 7.91 -9.94 2.32
N THR A 204 7.89 -9.13 3.38
CA THR A 204 8.48 -7.80 3.36
C THR A 204 8.91 -7.34 4.75
N LEU A 205 9.67 -6.25 4.82
CA LEU A 205 10.07 -5.63 6.07
C LEU A 205 9.25 -4.36 6.31
N LEU A 206 8.63 -4.26 7.48
CA LEU A 206 8.16 -2.99 8.04
C LEU A 206 9.35 -2.26 8.64
N LYS A 207 9.69 -1.08 8.10
CA LYS A 207 10.93 -0.36 8.43
C LYS A 207 10.66 0.90 9.24
N GLN A 208 11.57 1.32 10.12
CA GLN A 208 11.44 2.59 10.86
C GLN A 208 11.69 3.82 9.98
N LYS A 209 12.37 3.65 8.84
CA LYS A 209 12.64 4.70 7.85
C LYS A 209 12.54 4.12 6.42
N PRO A 210 12.19 4.93 5.40
CA PRO A 210 12.11 4.49 4.01
C PRO A 210 13.52 4.45 3.39
N ALA A 211 14.37 3.58 3.92
CA ALA A 211 15.73 3.32 3.45
C ALA A 211 15.84 1.90 2.85
N ASP A 212 16.96 1.64 2.18
CA ASP A 212 17.31 0.28 1.79
C ASP A 212 17.43 -0.59 3.04
N SER A 213 16.98 -1.84 2.95
CA SER A 213 17.00 -2.78 4.07
C SER A 213 18.43 -3.11 4.51
N SER A 214 19.40 -3.03 3.60
CA SER A 214 20.83 -3.21 3.90
C SER A 214 21.42 -2.10 4.80
N ASP A 215 20.76 -0.93 4.87
CA ASP A 215 21.17 0.22 5.67
C ASP A 215 20.49 0.28 7.06
N LEU A 216 19.77 -0.78 7.44
CA LEU A 216 19.01 -0.88 8.69
C LEU A 216 19.69 -1.84 9.68
N SER A 217 19.84 -1.42 10.94
CA SER A 217 20.21 -2.32 12.03
C SER A 217 19.03 -3.21 12.43
N GLY A 218 19.29 -4.37 13.04
CA GLY A 218 18.26 -5.40 13.28
C GLY A 218 17.02 -4.95 14.04
N ASN A 219 17.10 -3.92 14.89
CA ASN A 219 15.97 -3.35 15.61
C ASN A 219 15.18 -2.27 14.84
N GLN A 220 15.56 -1.95 13.59
CA GLN A 220 14.92 -0.92 12.77
C GLN A 220 13.90 -1.50 11.76
N SER A 221 13.69 -2.81 11.78
CA SER A 221 12.74 -3.49 10.92
C SER A 221 12.00 -4.62 11.65
N TYR A 222 10.82 -4.97 11.14
CA TYR A 222 10.05 -6.12 11.55
C TYR A 222 9.63 -6.91 10.32
N LEU A 223 9.83 -8.24 10.32
CA LEU A 223 9.49 -9.10 9.19
C LEU A 223 7.99 -9.38 9.18
N LEU A 224 7.35 -9.10 8.05
CA LEU A 224 5.95 -9.39 7.80
C LEU A 224 5.84 -10.47 6.73
N ARG A 225 5.03 -11.49 7.01
CA ARG A 225 4.85 -12.65 6.13
C ARG A 225 3.70 -12.44 5.16
N GLN A 226 3.81 -13.05 3.98
CA GLN A 226 2.74 -13.04 2.99
C GLN A 226 1.42 -13.53 3.62
N GLY A 227 0.33 -12.85 3.34
CA GLY A 227 -1.02 -13.15 3.83
C GLY A 227 -1.35 -12.63 5.22
N GLU A 228 -0.40 -12.05 5.95
CA GLU A 228 -0.69 -11.31 7.18
C GLU A 228 -1.54 -10.07 6.86
N GLN A 229 -2.46 -9.76 7.77
CA GLN A 229 -3.38 -8.63 7.68
C GLN A 229 -3.26 -7.74 8.90
N PHE A 230 -3.34 -6.43 8.68
CA PHE A 230 -3.31 -5.42 9.74
C PHE A 230 -4.38 -4.36 9.48
N GLU A 231 -4.98 -3.87 10.56
CA GLU A 231 -5.75 -2.64 10.51
C GLU A 231 -4.80 -1.45 10.63
N ILE A 232 -4.99 -0.44 9.78
CA ILE A 232 -4.22 0.80 9.83
C ILE A 232 -5.16 2.00 9.99
N THR A 233 -4.77 2.97 10.81
CA THR A 233 -5.50 4.21 11.00
C THR A 233 -5.08 5.28 9.99
N GLY A 234 -3.96 5.10 9.29
CA GLY A 234 -3.48 6.05 8.29
C GLY A 234 -2.36 5.52 7.41
N TYR A 235 -2.18 6.17 6.25
CA TYR A 235 -1.10 5.87 5.32
C TYR A 235 -0.57 7.14 4.63
N ALA A 236 0.65 7.11 4.11
CA ALA A 236 1.20 8.16 3.25
C ALA A 236 2.11 7.54 2.17
N CYS A 237 2.05 8.02 0.93
CA CYS A 237 2.92 7.53 -0.15
C CYS A 237 4.23 8.34 -0.16
N ILE A 238 5.34 7.71 0.20
CA ILE A 238 6.63 8.41 0.33
C ILE A 238 7.78 7.53 -0.15
N ARG A 239 8.54 8.01 -1.14
CA ARG A 239 9.79 7.39 -1.61
C ARG A 239 9.67 5.87 -1.91
N GLY A 240 8.63 5.49 -2.66
CA GLY A 240 8.36 4.08 -2.98
C GLY A 240 7.90 3.23 -1.78
N HIS A 241 7.38 3.86 -0.73
CA HIS A 241 6.86 3.16 0.44
C HIS A 241 5.53 3.74 0.88
N PHE A 242 4.63 2.87 1.36
CA PHE A 242 3.58 3.33 2.25
C PHE A 242 4.16 3.51 3.65
N ARG A 243 4.16 4.73 4.16
CA ARG A 243 4.25 4.97 5.61
C ARG A 243 2.88 4.67 6.19
N VAL A 244 2.77 3.72 7.12
CA VAL A 244 1.50 3.31 7.73
C VAL A 244 1.50 3.58 9.22
N THR A 245 0.32 3.89 9.78
CA THR A 245 0.04 3.85 11.23
C THR A 245 -0.85 2.65 11.50
N LEU A 246 -0.34 1.63 12.18
CA LEU A 246 -1.10 0.47 12.59
C LEU A 246 -2.13 0.84 13.66
N HIS A 247 -3.30 0.20 13.66
CA HIS A 247 -4.27 0.41 14.73
C HIS A 247 -3.73 -0.11 16.07
N GLN A 248 -3.10 -1.29 16.05
CA GLN A 248 -2.40 -1.88 17.18
C GLN A 248 -0.90 -1.83 16.93
N GLU A 249 -0.13 -1.40 17.94
CA GLU A 249 1.33 -1.38 17.82
C GLU A 249 1.90 -2.79 17.72
N ILE A 250 2.99 -2.94 16.96
CA ILE A 250 3.79 -4.17 16.99
C ILE A 250 4.77 -4.07 18.16
N PRO A 251 4.69 -4.98 19.16
CA PRO A 251 5.56 -4.90 20.32
C PRO A 251 7.05 -4.88 19.96
N GLY A 252 7.80 -3.94 20.53
CA GLY A 252 9.23 -3.77 20.27
C GLY A 252 9.58 -3.07 18.95
N PHE A 253 8.61 -2.82 18.08
CA PHE A 253 8.78 -2.01 16.87
C PHE A 253 8.06 -0.66 16.98
N GLY A 254 6.80 -0.68 17.41
CA GLY A 254 5.91 0.48 17.53
C GLY A 254 4.75 0.45 16.54
N GLN A 255 4.05 1.57 16.44
CA GLN A 255 2.80 1.69 15.68
C GLN A 255 3.00 2.22 14.25
N THR A 256 4.15 2.79 13.93
CA THR A 256 4.41 3.43 12.64
C THR A 256 5.59 2.79 11.93
N GLY A 257 5.45 2.53 10.63
CA GLY A 257 6.57 2.08 9.81
C GLY A 257 6.35 2.29 8.32
N TYR A 258 7.33 1.87 7.52
CA TYR A 258 7.39 2.03 6.07
C TYR A 258 7.43 0.67 5.40
N LEU A 259 6.51 0.43 4.46
CA LEU A 259 6.36 -0.81 3.69
C LEU A 259 6.61 -0.53 2.23
N TYR A 260 7.39 -1.39 1.57
CA TYR A 260 7.59 -1.27 0.13
C TYR A 260 6.27 -1.50 -0.60
N PHE A 261 5.90 -0.58 -1.49
CA PHE A 261 4.52 -0.46 -1.95
C PHE A 261 4.05 -1.66 -2.80
N ASP A 262 4.93 -2.30 -3.58
CA ASP A 262 4.57 -3.46 -4.41
C ASP A 262 4.33 -4.74 -3.59
N HIS A 263 4.80 -4.79 -2.34
CA HIS A 263 4.68 -5.98 -1.48
C HIS A 263 3.40 -5.98 -0.64
N VAL A 264 2.57 -4.95 -0.77
CA VAL A 264 1.40 -4.76 0.08
C VAL A 264 0.21 -4.26 -0.72
N GLN A 265 -0.98 -4.57 -0.24
CA GLN A 265 -2.23 -4.00 -0.75
C GLN A 265 -2.96 -3.29 0.39
N LEU A 266 -3.32 -2.03 0.16
CA LEU A 266 -4.16 -1.26 1.06
C LEU A 266 -5.59 -1.21 0.50
N THR A 267 -6.58 -1.46 1.35
CA THR A 267 -8.00 -1.40 0.99
C THR A 267 -8.76 -0.49 1.95
N ARG A 268 -9.55 0.46 1.43
CA ARG A 268 -10.43 1.34 2.21
C ARG A 268 -11.84 1.24 1.64
N ASN A 269 -12.83 0.89 2.47
CA ASN A 269 -14.23 0.75 2.04
C ASN A 269 -14.39 -0.11 0.76
N THR A 270 -13.66 -1.23 0.68
CA THR A 270 -13.55 -2.14 -0.49
C THR A 270 -12.75 -1.63 -1.70
N GLU A 271 -12.29 -0.37 -1.69
CA GLU A 271 -11.46 0.20 -2.76
C GLU A 271 -9.97 0.03 -2.48
N ILE A 272 -9.19 -0.34 -3.50
CA ILE A 272 -7.73 -0.43 -3.40
C ILE A 272 -7.13 0.97 -3.40
N VAL A 273 -6.32 1.26 -2.39
CA VAL A 273 -5.49 2.47 -2.32
C VAL A 273 -4.23 2.22 -3.13
N LYS A 274 -4.17 2.81 -4.33
CA LYS A 274 -2.97 2.75 -5.19
C LYS A 274 -1.85 3.62 -4.62
N PHE A 275 -0.61 3.16 -4.78
CA PHE A 275 0.55 3.99 -4.47
C PHE A 275 0.66 5.12 -5.49
N ASP A 276 0.79 6.35 -5.00
CA ASP A 276 1.00 7.53 -5.84
C ASP A 276 2.26 8.27 -5.38
N ALA A 277 3.32 8.20 -6.19
CA ALA A 277 4.57 8.90 -5.90
C ALA A 277 4.40 10.44 -5.81
N ASN A 278 3.29 10.96 -6.34
CA ASN A 278 2.92 12.36 -6.30
C ASN A 278 1.73 12.61 -5.36
N ALA A 279 1.44 11.73 -4.41
CA ALA A 279 0.47 12.01 -3.37
C ALA A 279 0.90 13.24 -2.54
N LEU A 280 -0.08 13.97 -2.01
CA LEU A 280 0.21 15.08 -1.10
C LEU A 280 0.70 14.55 0.24
N LEU A 281 1.81 15.11 0.69
CA LEU A 281 2.45 14.83 1.97
C LEU A 281 2.48 16.10 2.81
N LEU A 282 2.13 15.95 4.08
CA LEU A 282 2.31 16.96 5.10
C LEU A 282 3.49 16.57 5.98
N THR A 283 4.50 17.42 6.06
CA THR A 283 5.57 17.31 7.05
C THR A 283 5.33 18.34 8.15
N ILE A 284 5.34 17.90 9.41
CA ILE A 284 5.30 18.80 10.56
C ILE A 284 6.72 19.32 10.82
N LEU A 285 6.95 20.61 10.62
CA LEU A 285 8.24 21.26 10.87
C LEU A 285 8.45 21.47 12.37
N ASP A 286 7.44 22.04 13.03
CA ASP A 286 7.42 22.31 14.46
C ASP A 286 6.19 21.64 15.11
N PRO A 287 6.30 21.11 16.34
CA PRO A 287 5.15 20.61 17.07
C PRO A 287 3.98 21.60 17.04
N THR A 288 2.81 21.12 16.66
CA THR A 288 1.67 21.99 16.36
C THR A 288 0.36 21.37 16.78
N VAL A 289 -0.63 22.21 17.06
CA VAL A 289 -1.97 21.78 17.47
C VAL A 289 -2.84 21.65 16.21
N PHE A 290 -3.33 20.45 15.94
CA PHE A 290 -4.39 20.20 14.96
C PHE A 290 -5.73 20.53 15.60
N LYS A 291 -6.48 21.45 15.00
CA LYS A 291 -7.64 22.09 15.63
C LYS A 291 -8.93 21.78 14.88
N LYS A 292 -10.06 21.69 15.56
CA LYS A 292 -11.38 21.64 14.88
C LYS A 292 -11.81 22.96 14.28
N ARG A 293 -11.27 24.08 14.78
CA ARG A 293 -11.57 25.45 14.35
C ARG A 293 -10.29 26.28 14.35
N PRO A 294 -10.11 27.24 13.41
CA PRO A 294 -8.89 28.05 13.31
C PRO A 294 -8.90 29.19 14.33
N VAL A 295 -8.95 28.87 15.63
CA VAL A 295 -8.91 29.85 16.72
C VAL A 295 -7.69 29.59 17.61
N ASN A 296 -7.40 30.51 18.54
CA ASN A 296 -6.38 30.28 19.55
C ASN A 296 -6.67 28.97 20.32
N SER A 297 -5.65 28.13 20.50
CA SER A 297 -5.79 26.82 21.15
C SER A 297 -6.25 26.90 22.60
N SER A 298 -6.11 28.04 23.27
CA SER A 298 -6.70 28.29 24.60
C SER A 298 -8.22 28.28 24.60
N ASN A 299 -8.85 28.50 23.44
CA ASN A 299 -10.30 28.59 23.27
C ASN A 299 -10.91 27.27 22.75
N LEU A 300 -10.11 26.20 22.71
CA LEU A 300 -10.53 24.87 22.27
C LEU A 300 -10.55 23.91 23.45
N SER A 301 -11.59 23.08 23.52
CA SER A 301 -11.63 21.94 24.43
C SER A 301 -10.62 20.85 24.02
N GLU A 302 -10.34 19.90 24.90
CA GLU A 302 -9.41 18.79 24.61
C GLU A 302 -9.89 17.90 23.45
N SER A 303 -11.20 17.73 23.25
CA SER A 303 -11.75 16.98 22.10
C SER A 303 -11.68 17.75 20.78
N GLU A 304 -11.42 19.06 20.82
CA GLU A 304 -11.28 19.91 19.65
C GLU A 304 -9.82 20.12 19.22
N LYS A 305 -8.87 19.46 19.90
CA LYS A 305 -7.45 19.59 19.60
C LYS A 305 -6.70 18.27 19.70
N ALA A 306 -5.71 18.10 18.85
CA ALA A 306 -4.70 17.05 18.95
C ALA A 306 -3.32 17.65 18.72
N THR A 307 -2.29 17.12 19.39
CA THR A 307 -0.91 17.59 19.15
C THR A 307 -0.24 16.70 18.12
N LEU A 308 0.27 17.30 17.05
CA LEU A 308 1.10 16.62 16.06
C LEU A 308 2.56 16.96 16.34
N SER A 309 3.40 15.93 16.43
CA SER A 309 4.81 16.07 16.79
C SER A 309 5.66 16.48 15.59
N GLY A 310 6.69 17.30 15.83
CA GLY A 310 7.68 17.68 14.81
C GLY A 310 8.33 16.46 14.13
N GLY A 311 8.67 16.61 12.85
CA GLY A 311 9.28 15.57 12.01
C GLY A 311 8.32 14.48 11.52
N HIS A 312 7.07 14.44 11.98
CA HIS A 312 6.10 13.47 11.50
C HIS A 312 5.60 13.82 10.09
N VAL A 313 5.29 12.77 9.33
CA VAL A 313 4.77 12.88 7.96
C VAL A 313 3.41 12.21 7.88
N TYR A 314 2.46 12.90 7.26
CA TYR A 314 1.09 12.43 7.04
C TYR A 314 0.73 12.51 5.57
N GLY A 315 -0.12 11.59 5.11
CA GLY A 315 -0.76 11.73 3.81
C GLY A 315 -1.90 12.75 3.89
N VAL A 316 -2.05 13.55 2.85
CA VAL A 316 -3.10 14.58 2.75
C VAL A 316 -4.05 14.19 1.63
N LEU A 317 -5.33 14.10 1.96
CA LEU A 317 -6.40 13.90 0.97
C LEU A 317 -6.84 15.23 0.37
N HIS A 318 -6.85 16.28 1.18
CA HIS A 318 -7.28 17.61 0.78
C HIS A 318 -6.67 18.68 1.70
N TYR A 319 -6.38 19.85 1.12
CA TYR A 319 -6.08 21.05 1.88
C TYR A 319 -6.70 22.28 1.20
N GLU A 320 -6.96 23.32 1.99
CA GLU A 320 -7.32 24.64 1.50
C GLU A 320 -6.83 25.72 2.49
N PRO A 321 -6.47 26.92 2.01
CA PRO A 321 -6.17 28.04 2.88
C PRO A 321 -7.33 28.36 3.82
N ALA A 322 -7.01 28.75 5.04
CA ALA A 322 -7.98 29.24 6.02
C ALA A 322 -7.52 30.60 6.57
N ASP A 323 -8.43 31.28 7.26
CA ASP A 323 -8.14 32.57 7.89
C ASP A 323 -7.06 32.44 8.98
N ASP A 324 -6.51 33.58 9.41
CA ASP A 324 -5.57 33.71 10.53
C ASP A 324 -4.27 32.89 10.41
N GLY A 325 -3.83 32.63 9.18
CA GLY A 325 -2.60 31.89 8.90
C GLY A 325 -2.75 30.38 9.11
N HIS A 326 -3.98 29.87 9.18
CA HIS A 326 -4.25 28.44 9.21
C HIS A 326 -4.42 27.87 7.80
N ILE A 327 -4.33 26.56 7.74
CA ILE A 327 -4.71 25.75 6.58
C ILE A 327 -5.69 24.68 7.07
N ALA A 328 -6.81 24.52 6.37
CA ALA A 328 -7.70 23.40 6.60
C ALA A 328 -7.13 22.18 5.89
N ILE A 329 -7.05 21.04 6.59
CA ILE A 329 -6.43 19.82 6.11
C ILE A 329 -7.32 18.62 6.44
N THR A 330 -7.50 17.74 5.47
CA THR A 330 -8.01 16.38 5.66
C THR A 330 -6.88 15.40 5.43
N LEU A 331 -6.50 14.68 6.48
CA LEU A 331 -5.48 13.64 6.44
C LEU A 331 -6.07 12.32 5.93
N SER A 332 -5.20 11.50 5.34
CA SER A 332 -5.47 10.08 5.10
C SER A 332 -5.48 9.27 6.41
N GLU A 333 -5.03 9.87 7.51
CA GLU A 333 -4.92 9.28 8.84
C GLU A 333 -5.99 9.79 9.81
N HIS A 334 -6.60 8.87 10.55
CA HIS A 334 -7.53 9.16 11.62
C HIS A 334 -6.78 9.34 12.95
N ILE A 335 -6.75 10.57 13.45
CA ILE A 335 -6.11 10.89 14.74
C ILE A 335 -7.03 10.46 15.89
N PRO A 336 -6.53 9.69 16.87
CA PRO A 336 -7.32 9.22 18.01
C PRO A 336 -8.05 10.37 18.72
N ASN A 337 -9.34 10.18 19.01
CA ASN A 337 -10.22 11.14 19.69
C ASN A 337 -10.39 12.51 19.00
N PHE A 338 -9.86 12.68 17.79
CA PHE A 338 -9.94 13.93 17.03
C PHE A 338 -10.56 13.72 15.65
N GLY A 339 -10.23 12.64 14.94
CA GLY A 339 -10.61 12.41 13.54
C GLY A 339 -9.51 12.81 12.56
N ASN A 340 -9.83 12.99 11.29
CA ASN A 340 -8.83 13.24 10.24
C ASN A 340 -8.87 14.64 9.63
N THR A 341 -9.86 15.47 9.99
CA THR A 341 -10.05 16.81 9.41
C THR A 341 -9.98 17.88 10.49
N GLY A 342 -9.24 18.95 10.19
CA GLY A 342 -9.04 20.09 11.08
C GLY A 342 -8.17 21.19 10.45
N TYR A 343 -7.60 22.04 11.29
CA TYR A 343 -6.81 23.22 10.92
C TYR A 343 -5.41 23.16 11.55
N LEU A 344 -4.39 23.50 10.77
CA LEU A 344 -2.99 23.58 11.21
C LEU A 344 -2.43 24.97 10.95
N ASN A 345 -1.47 25.41 11.76
CA ASN A 345 -0.76 26.66 11.50
C ASN A 345 0.16 26.46 10.28
N ALA A 346 -0.04 27.26 9.23
CA ALA A 346 0.69 27.12 7.97
C ALA A 346 2.21 27.28 8.15
N SER A 347 2.68 28.07 9.13
CA SER A 347 4.12 28.25 9.38
C SER A 347 4.79 27.06 10.05
N HIS A 348 4.04 26.11 10.62
CA HIS A 348 4.59 24.94 11.33
C HIS A 348 4.65 23.69 10.45
N ILE A 349 4.28 23.81 9.17
CA ILE A 349 4.10 22.67 8.28
C ILE A 349 4.73 22.92 6.92
N GLN A 350 4.98 21.84 6.19
CA GLN A 350 5.34 21.88 4.78
C GLN A 350 4.46 20.88 4.03
N LEU A 351 3.82 21.35 2.96
CA LEU A 351 3.13 20.49 2.01
C LEU A 351 4.05 20.17 0.85
N ASN A 352 4.06 18.90 0.44
CA ASN A 352 4.85 18.42 -0.68
C ASN A 352 3.99 17.59 -1.62
N ARG A 353 4.27 17.69 -2.91
CA ARG A 353 3.78 16.77 -3.93
C ARG A 353 5.00 16.10 -4.56
N GLY A 354 5.22 14.83 -4.23
CA GLY A 354 6.48 14.17 -4.53
C GLY A 354 7.67 14.97 -3.95
N ALA A 355 8.62 15.38 -4.79
CA ALA A 355 9.77 16.17 -4.37
C ALA A 355 9.50 17.70 -4.32
N GLN A 356 8.37 18.18 -4.82
CA GLN A 356 8.08 19.61 -4.95
C GLN A 356 7.38 20.14 -3.70
N VAL A 357 7.85 21.27 -3.17
CA VAL A 357 7.15 22.00 -2.11
C VAL A 357 5.94 22.70 -2.73
N VAL A 358 4.77 22.47 -2.14
CA VAL A 358 3.53 23.14 -2.51
C VAL A 358 3.46 24.44 -1.72
N GLN A 359 3.46 25.58 -2.41
CA GLN A 359 3.16 26.85 -1.77
C GLN A 359 1.66 26.90 -1.50
N ALA A 360 1.26 26.78 -0.23
CA ALA A 360 -0.11 27.05 0.18
C ALA A 360 -0.35 28.58 0.07
N LEU A 361 -0.60 29.06 -1.15
CA LEU A 361 -1.03 30.44 -1.37
C LEU A 361 -2.43 30.62 -0.80
N THR A 362 -2.72 31.80 -0.25
CA THR A 362 -3.96 32.16 0.48
C THR A 362 -5.27 32.03 -0.32
N SER A 363 -5.22 31.61 -1.59
CA SER A 363 -6.35 31.50 -2.51
C SER A 363 -6.24 30.32 -3.50
N GLN A 364 -5.47 29.28 -3.16
CA GLN A 364 -5.34 28.07 -3.98
C GLN A 364 -6.29 26.94 -3.53
N VAL A 365 -7.04 26.38 -4.48
CA VAL A 365 -7.79 25.13 -4.32
C VAL A 365 -7.11 24.06 -5.16
N GLU A 366 -6.88 22.88 -4.59
CA GLU A 366 -6.33 21.73 -5.30
C GLU A 366 -7.05 20.44 -4.87
N ILE A 367 -7.50 19.67 -5.86
CA ILE A 367 -8.21 18.41 -5.71
C ILE A 367 -7.28 17.31 -6.21
N ASN A 368 -7.08 16.25 -5.42
CA ASN A 368 -6.21 15.13 -5.78
C ASN A 368 -6.90 14.16 -6.75
N VAL A 369 -7.22 14.63 -7.96
CA VAL A 369 -7.85 13.83 -9.02
C VAL A 369 -6.80 12.91 -9.67
N PRO A 370 -7.10 11.61 -9.87
CA PRO A 370 -6.26 10.70 -10.64
C PRO A 370 -5.96 11.25 -12.04
N TYR A 371 -4.76 11.01 -12.53
CA TYR A 371 -4.37 11.39 -13.89
C TYR A 371 -4.39 10.16 -14.79
N PHE A 372 -5.09 10.27 -15.92
CA PHE A 372 -5.05 9.33 -17.02
C PHE A 372 -4.53 10.03 -18.27
N SER A 373 -3.68 9.36 -19.03
CA SER A 373 -3.31 9.83 -20.36
C SER A 373 -4.32 9.28 -21.36
N GLN A 374 -4.53 9.97 -22.49
CA GLN A 374 -5.26 9.39 -23.60
C GLN A 374 -4.34 8.65 -24.58
N ARG A 375 -3.01 8.82 -24.44
CA ARG A 375 -2.00 8.28 -25.36
C ARG A 375 -1.82 6.77 -25.23
N ASP A 376 -2.19 6.22 -24.08
CA ASP A 376 -2.15 4.80 -23.74
C ASP A 376 -3.52 4.11 -23.92
N ASN A 377 -4.57 4.85 -24.29
CA ASN A 377 -5.85 4.26 -24.63
C ASN A 377 -5.68 3.23 -25.76
N LYS A 378 -6.38 2.10 -25.63
CA LYS A 378 -6.47 1.11 -26.71
C LYS A 378 -7.28 1.66 -27.89
N PHE A 379 -8.24 2.55 -27.63
CA PHE A 379 -9.17 3.08 -28.62
C PHE A 379 -8.92 4.55 -28.93
N SER A 380 -8.68 4.84 -30.21
CA SER A 380 -8.56 6.17 -30.79
C SER A 380 -7.78 7.20 -29.93
N PRO A 381 -6.49 6.95 -29.59
CA PRO A 381 -5.70 7.84 -28.72
C PRO A 381 -5.69 9.32 -29.11
N HIS A 382 -5.92 9.63 -30.39
CA HIS A 382 -5.92 10.99 -30.91
C HIS A 382 -7.26 11.73 -30.71
N THR A 383 -8.37 11.05 -30.40
CA THR A 383 -9.71 11.64 -30.30
C THR A 383 -10.45 11.27 -29.01
N SER A 384 -9.81 10.57 -28.08
CA SER A 384 -10.39 10.09 -26.82
C SER A 384 -10.24 11.04 -25.61
N CYS A 385 -9.84 12.30 -25.83
CA CYS A 385 -9.67 13.30 -24.75
C CYS A 385 -10.92 13.45 -23.87
N ASN A 386 -12.10 13.33 -24.48
CA ASN A 386 -13.42 13.39 -23.86
C ASN A 386 -13.60 12.32 -22.76
N VAL A 387 -13.55 11.05 -23.13
CA VAL A 387 -13.75 9.91 -22.22
C VAL A 387 -12.62 9.80 -21.20
N THR A 388 -11.38 10.16 -21.56
CA THR A 388 -10.26 10.19 -20.61
C THR A 388 -10.44 11.28 -19.55
N ALA A 389 -10.89 12.49 -19.93
CA ALA A 389 -11.19 13.56 -18.97
C ALA A 389 -12.36 13.18 -18.04
N LEU A 390 -13.40 12.54 -18.59
CA LEU A 390 -14.53 12.02 -17.83
C LEU A 390 -14.10 10.92 -16.84
N ALA A 391 -13.26 9.98 -17.29
CA ALA A 391 -12.73 8.88 -16.49
C ALA A 391 -11.93 9.40 -15.29
N MET A 392 -11.13 10.46 -15.44
CA MET A 392 -10.42 11.08 -14.32
C MET A 392 -11.39 11.59 -13.24
N VAL A 393 -12.49 12.24 -13.65
CA VAL A 393 -13.53 12.72 -12.72
C VAL A 393 -14.29 11.56 -12.06
N MET A 394 -14.66 10.54 -12.84
CA MET A 394 -15.36 9.36 -12.31
C MET A 394 -14.49 8.55 -11.34
N SER A 395 -13.21 8.39 -11.66
CA SER A 395 -12.24 7.69 -10.81
C SER A 395 -11.99 8.46 -9.51
N TYR A 396 -11.98 9.80 -9.54
CA TYR A 396 -11.97 10.61 -8.33
C TYR A 396 -13.17 10.33 -7.41
N TYR A 397 -14.33 10.02 -7.98
CA TYR A 397 -15.52 9.59 -7.23
C TYR A 397 -15.57 8.09 -6.91
N GLY A 398 -14.46 7.35 -7.11
CA GLY A 398 -14.35 5.94 -6.71
C GLY A 398 -14.72 4.93 -7.80
N VAL A 399 -15.11 5.37 -9.01
CA VAL A 399 -15.43 4.44 -10.10
C VAL A 399 -14.18 3.64 -10.48
N GLN A 400 -14.30 2.33 -10.41
CA GLN A 400 -13.29 1.39 -10.87
C GLN A 400 -13.70 0.79 -12.22
N PRO A 401 -12.74 0.54 -13.12
CA PRO A 401 -13.01 -0.23 -14.33
C PRO A 401 -13.40 -1.66 -13.96
N LYS A 402 -14.32 -2.25 -14.72
CA LYS A 402 -14.65 -3.67 -14.65
C LYS A 402 -13.50 -4.51 -15.20
N GLN A 403 -12.87 -4.04 -16.27
CA GLN A 403 -11.70 -4.64 -16.92
C GLN A 403 -10.85 -3.56 -17.57
N GLY A 404 -9.52 -3.70 -17.56
CA GLY A 404 -8.61 -2.78 -18.24
C GLY A 404 -8.61 -1.36 -17.66
N GLN A 405 -8.52 -0.36 -18.55
CA GLN A 405 -8.53 1.07 -18.23
C GLN A 405 -9.97 1.61 -18.25
N LEU A 406 -10.28 2.55 -17.36
CA LEU A 406 -11.64 3.09 -17.24
C LEU A 406 -12.02 3.86 -18.51
N GLU A 407 -11.12 4.70 -19.01
CA GLU A 407 -11.30 5.48 -20.22
C GLU A 407 -11.54 4.62 -21.48
N ASP A 408 -10.95 3.43 -21.56
CA ASP A 408 -11.24 2.46 -22.63
C ASP A 408 -12.62 1.83 -22.45
N GLU A 409 -13.01 1.46 -21.23
CA GLU A 409 -14.36 0.98 -20.93
C GLU A 409 -15.43 2.02 -21.27
N LEU A 410 -15.18 3.29 -20.95
CA LEU A 410 -16.07 4.40 -21.27
C LEU A 410 -16.17 4.62 -22.79
N TYR A 411 -15.05 4.50 -23.52
CA TYR A 411 -15.05 4.56 -24.98
C TYR A 411 -15.90 3.43 -25.58
N GLU A 412 -15.67 2.18 -25.14
CA GLU A 412 -16.44 1.02 -25.59
C GLU A 412 -17.93 1.19 -25.27
N TRP A 413 -18.28 1.77 -24.12
CA TRP A 413 -19.67 2.07 -23.80
C TRP A 413 -20.30 3.02 -24.83
N CYS A 414 -19.61 4.11 -25.20
CA CYS A 414 -20.09 5.02 -26.25
C CYS A 414 -20.29 4.27 -27.57
N LEU A 415 -19.27 3.54 -28.02
CA LEU A 415 -19.30 2.75 -29.25
C LEU A 415 -20.47 1.76 -29.29
N ASN A 416 -20.67 1.01 -28.20
CA ASN A 416 -21.68 -0.05 -28.14
C ASN A 416 -23.12 0.48 -28.06
N ASN A 417 -23.33 1.67 -27.47
CA ASN A 417 -24.66 2.22 -27.28
C ASN A 417 -25.08 3.21 -28.38
N TYR A 418 -24.12 3.88 -29.02
CA TYR A 418 -24.39 5.00 -29.94
C TYR A 418 -23.58 4.96 -31.25
N GLY A 419 -22.63 4.02 -31.40
CA GLY A 419 -21.85 3.84 -32.61
C GLY A 419 -20.51 4.60 -32.62
N GLU A 420 -19.76 4.43 -33.70
CA GLU A 420 -18.43 5.02 -33.90
C GLU A 420 -18.49 6.55 -33.91
N GLY A 421 -17.56 7.21 -33.19
CA GLY A 421 -17.49 8.67 -33.10
C GLY A 421 -18.41 9.30 -32.04
N SER A 422 -19.32 8.53 -31.45
CA SER A 422 -20.30 9.05 -30.48
C SER A 422 -19.68 9.65 -29.21
N GLN A 423 -18.43 9.31 -28.88
CA GLN A 423 -17.70 9.92 -27.76
C GLN A 423 -17.45 11.43 -27.94
N GLU A 424 -17.53 11.95 -29.16
CA GLU A 424 -17.38 13.38 -29.45
C GLU A 424 -18.67 14.17 -29.19
N GLU A 425 -19.80 13.49 -29.00
CA GLU A 425 -21.09 14.14 -28.74
C GLU A 425 -21.29 14.41 -27.24
N ASN A 426 -21.35 15.69 -26.86
CA ASN A 426 -21.53 16.08 -25.46
C ASN A 426 -22.81 15.49 -24.82
N VAL A 427 -23.88 15.28 -25.59
CA VAL A 427 -25.10 14.62 -25.09
C VAL A 427 -24.86 13.15 -24.75
N VAL A 428 -24.01 12.45 -25.50
CA VAL A 428 -23.63 11.07 -25.21
C VAL A 428 -22.75 11.01 -23.96
N LEU A 429 -21.81 11.94 -23.78
CA LEU A 429 -20.99 12.03 -22.58
C LEU A 429 -21.82 12.28 -21.31
N VAL A 430 -22.86 13.11 -21.40
CA VAL A 430 -23.81 13.32 -20.30
C VAL A 430 -24.56 12.02 -19.98
N ARG A 431 -25.04 11.30 -21.00
CA ARG A 431 -25.75 10.02 -20.81
C ARG A 431 -24.84 8.92 -20.26
N LEU A 432 -23.59 8.87 -20.71
CA LEU A 432 -22.56 8.00 -20.18
C LEU A 432 -22.39 8.23 -18.68
N ALA A 433 -22.18 9.48 -18.25
CA ALA A 433 -22.05 9.78 -16.83
C ALA A 433 -23.31 9.42 -16.02
N GLN A 434 -24.50 9.64 -16.58
CA GLN A 434 -25.75 9.24 -15.95
C GLN A 434 -25.89 7.71 -15.81
N ALA A 435 -25.43 6.95 -16.81
CA ALA A 435 -25.43 5.48 -16.78
C ALA A 435 -24.48 4.93 -15.70
N TYR A 436 -23.41 5.66 -15.38
CA TYR A 436 -22.51 5.36 -14.28
C TYR A 436 -22.98 5.93 -12.92
N GLY A 437 -24.23 6.42 -12.84
CA GLY A 437 -24.84 6.82 -11.57
C GLY A 437 -24.64 8.28 -11.17
N PHE A 438 -24.06 9.11 -12.04
CA PHE A 438 -23.84 10.53 -11.75
C PHE A 438 -25.00 11.41 -12.19
N ASN A 439 -25.11 12.58 -11.55
CA ASN A 439 -25.76 13.73 -12.15
C ASN A 439 -24.74 14.42 -13.04
N SER A 440 -25.08 14.59 -14.32
CA SER A 440 -24.19 15.25 -15.29
C SER A 440 -24.95 16.26 -16.13
N THR A 441 -24.32 17.42 -16.35
CA THR A 441 -24.81 18.48 -17.24
C THR A 441 -23.67 19.05 -18.06
N PHE A 442 -23.95 19.35 -19.33
CA PHE A 442 -23.07 20.10 -20.22
C PHE A 442 -23.72 21.43 -20.57
N ALA A 443 -22.92 22.50 -20.59
CA ALA A 443 -23.36 23.77 -21.14
C ALA A 443 -22.18 24.51 -21.78
N THR A 444 -22.51 25.41 -22.72
CA THR A 444 -21.53 26.24 -23.45
C THR A 444 -21.48 27.69 -22.95
N ASP A 445 -22.28 28.02 -21.93
CA ASP A 445 -22.45 29.35 -21.38
C ASP A 445 -22.02 29.45 -19.91
N ARG A 446 -21.11 28.56 -19.46
CA ARG A 446 -20.61 28.58 -18.08
C ARG A 446 -19.71 29.79 -17.84
N THR A 447 -19.67 30.23 -16.58
CA THR A 447 -18.77 31.31 -16.14
C THR A 447 -17.61 30.80 -15.30
N TRP A 448 -16.48 31.51 -15.30
CA TRP A 448 -15.34 31.19 -14.43
C TRP A 448 -15.71 31.16 -12.94
N ALA A 449 -16.69 31.98 -12.52
CA ALA A 449 -17.24 31.95 -11.17
C ALA A 449 -17.88 30.58 -10.86
N GLN A 450 -18.76 30.09 -11.74
CA GLN A 450 -19.37 28.76 -11.59
C GLN A 450 -18.32 27.64 -11.57
N ILE A 451 -17.30 27.73 -12.44
CA ILE A 451 -16.18 26.78 -12.46
C ILE A 451 -15.47 26.76 -11.09
N ARG A 452 -15.10 27.94 -10.57
CA ARG A 452 -14.40 28.05 -9.29
C ARG A 452 -15.27 27.56 -8.12
N ASP A 453 -16.58 27.82 -8.15
CA ASP A 453 -17.49 27.36 -7.11
C ASP A 453 -17.59 25.83 -7.08
N ARG A 454 -17.58 25.16 -8.25
CA ARG A 454 -17.50 23.68 -8.33
C ARG A 454 -16.18 23.15 -7.74
N LEU A 455 -15.06 23.77 -8.10
CA LEU A 455 -13.74 23.37 -7.59
C LEU A 455 -13.64 23.54 -6.06
N LYS A 456 -14.17 24.64 -5.51
CA LYS A 456 -14.27 24.84 -4.04
C LYS A 456 -15.10 23.76 -3.36
N GLN A 457 -16.13 23.26 -4.02
CA GLN A 457 -16.98 22.18 -3.52
C GLN A 457 -16.36 20.79 -3.73
N LYS A 458 -15.06 20.71 -4.06
CA LYS A 458 -14.33 19.46 -4.31
C LYS A 458 -14.91 18.67 -5.49
N GLN A 459 -15.45 19.38 -6.48
CA GLN A 459 -15.99 18.81 -7.70
C GLN A 459 -15.08 19.20 -8.88
N PRO A 460 -14.26 18.27 -9.41
CA PRO A 460 -13.46 18.53 -10.59
C PRO A 460 -14.34 18.74 -11.82
N VAL A 461 -13.84 19.54 -12.76
CA VAL A 461 -14.62 19.99 -13.92
C VAL A 461 -13.93 19.56 -15.19
N VAL A 462 -14.67 18.94 -16.11
CA VAL A 462 -14.17 18.74 -17.48
C VAL A 462 -14.51 19.99 -18.29
N ILE A 463 -13.50 20.64 -18.84
CA ILE A 463 -13.61 21.88 -19.61
C ILE A 463 -13.10 21.66 -21.03
N GLY A 464 -13.82 22.21 -22.00
CA GLY A 464 -13.42 22.27 -23.40
C GLY A 464 -12.78 23.61 -23.75
N GLY A 465 -11.90 23.61 -24.75
CA GLY A 465 -11.35 24.84 -25.29
C GLY A 465 -10.53 24.61 -26.55
N TYR A 466 -10.07 25.70 -27.14
CA TYR A 466 -9.30 25.74 -28.38
C TYR A 466 -7.80 25.50 -28.17
N PHE A 467 -7.44 24.50 -27.34
CA PHE A 467 -6.04 24.13 -27.09
C PHE A 467 -5.37 23.48 -28.31
N THR A 468 -6.18 22.87 -29.18
CA THR A 468 -5.78 22.40 -30.52
C THR A 468 -6.72 22.99 -31.57
N ALA A 469 -6.39 22.82 -32.86
CA ALA A 469 -7.22 23.28 -33.97
C ALA A 469 -8.63 22.65 -33.99
N GLN A 470 -8.79 21.43 -33.47
CA GLN A 470 -10.07 20.72 -33.42
C GLN A 470 -10.81 20.93 -32.08
N GLY A 471 -10.21 21.66 -31.15
CA GLY A 471 -10.62 21.69 -29.75
C GLY A 471 -9.99 20.56 -28.93
N HIS A 472 -10.09 20.67 -27.61
CA HIS A 472 -9.55 19.68 -26.68
C HIS A 472 -10.27 19.77 -25.33
N LEU A 473 -10.42 18.64 -24.65
CA LEU A 473 -11.00 18.58 -23.31
C LEU A 473 -9.92 18.23 -22.28
N LEU A 474 -9.97 18.92 -21.15
CA LEU A 474 -9.08 18.70 -20.01
C LEU A 474 -9.86 18.74 -18.70
N THR A 475 -9.25 18.21 -17.63
CA THR A 475 -9.88 18.18 -16.30
C THR A 475 -9.26 19.24 -15.42
N LEU A 476 -10.05 20.22 -15.01
CA LEU A 476 -9.69 21.19 -13.97
C LEU A 476 -9.73 20.50 -12.61
N ILE A 477 -8.61 20.58 -11.91
CA ILE A 477 -8.41 19.96 -10.60
C ILE A 477 -8.16 21.01 -9.52
N GLY A 478 -8.22 22.29 -9.87
CA GLY A 478 -7.96 23.36 -8.92
C GLY A 478 -7.77 24.71 -9.59
N TYR A 479 -7.53 25.72 -8.77
CA TYR A 479 -7.16 27.06 -9.22
C TYR A 479 -6.32 27.77 -8.18
N SER A 480 -5.62 28.82 -8.61
CA SER A 480 -4.96 29.79 -7.74
C SER A 480 -5.27 31.22 -8.21
N GLU A 481 -4.66 32.21 -7.58
CA GLU A 481 -4.67 33.59 -8.11
C GLU A 481 -4.05 33.68 -9.52
N GLN A 482 -3.06 32.84 -9.82
CA GLN A 482 -2.29 32.89 -11.06
C GLN A 482 -2.98 32.17 -12.23
N GLY A 483 -3.89 31.24 -11.95
CA GLY A 483 -4.52 30.44 -13.01
C GLY A 483 -5.26 29.21 -12.52
N TYR A 484 -5.23 28.16 -13.33
CA TYR A 484 -5.94 26.90 -13.10
C TYR A 484 -4.97 25.74 -13.05
N LEU A 485 -5.25 24.79 -12.16
CA LEU A 485 -4.56 23.51 -12.10
C LEU A 485 -5.32 22.50 -12.94
N VAL A 486 -4.62 21.79 -13.82
CA VAL A 486 -5.23 20.93 -14.82
C VAL A 486 -4.55 19.58 -14.93
N ASN A 487 -5.35 18.56 -15.23
CA ASN A 487 -4.89 17.32 -15.84
C ASN A 487 -5.27 17.38 -17.33
N ASP A 488 -4.28 17.49 -18.21
CA ASP A 488 -4.43 17.47 -19.66
C ASP A 488 -4.13 16.05 -20.18
N PRO A 489 -5.12 15.33 -20.75
CA PRO A 489 -4.94 13.93 -21.14
C PRO A 489 -3.90 13.73 -22.26
N TRP A 490 -3.59 14.75 -23.06
CA TRP A 490 -2.64 14.66 -24.18
C TRP A 490 -1.22 15.14 -23.84
N GLY A 491 -1.06 16.06 -22.90
CA GLY A 491 0.25 16.62 -22.50
C GLY A 491 0.21 18.12 -22.23
N ASP A 492 1.35 18.80 -22.20
CA ASP A 492 1.40 20.22 -21.85
C ASP A 492 1.14 21.15 -23.05
N ALA A 493 -0.04 21.76 -23.06
CA ALA A 493 -0.50 22.69 -24.08
C ALA A 493 0.35 23.98 -24.15
N LEU A 494 0.97 24.42 -23.04
CA LEU A 494 1.86 25.59 -23.03
C LEU A 494 3.13 25.34 -23.83
N THR A 495 3.54 24.08 -23.96
CA THR A 495 4.65 23.67 -24.83
C THR A 495 4.23 23.47 -26.28
N GLY A 496 2.97 23.70 -26.62
CA GLY A 496 2.40 23.26 -27.90
C GLY A 496 2.45 21.73 -28.02
N TYR A 497 2.26 21.01 -26.90
CA TYR A 497 2.30 19.56 -26.79
C TYR A 497 3.61 18.88 -27.20
N ARG A 498 4.74 19.59 -27.12
CA ARG A 498 6.07 18.98 -27.19
C ARG A 498 6.37 18.11 -25.97
N SER A 499 5.78 18.42 -24.83
CA SER A 499 5.81 17.59 -23.63
C SER A 499 4.55 16.73 -23.53
N ALA A 500 4.71 15.43 -23.32
CA ALA A 500 3.60 14.51 -23.05
C ALA A 500 3.18 14.52 -21.56
N TYR A 501 3.84 15.30 -20.71
CA TYR A 501 3.50 15.41 -19.30
C TYR A 501 2.24 16.26 -19.13
N GLY A 502 1.11 15.61 -18.84
CA GLY A 502 -0.20 16.26 -18.72
C GLY A 502 -0.72 16.41 -17.29
N ARG A 503 0.01 15.90 -16.29
CA ARG A 503 -0.48 15.78 -14.92
C ARG A 503 -0.22 17.06 -14.10
N ASN A 504 -1.24 17.58 -13.43
CA ASN A 504 -1.15 18.71 -12.49
C ASN A 504 -0.38 19.91 -13.05
N LEU A 505 -0.70 20.30 -14.28
CA LEU A 505 -0.13 21.45 -14.94
C LEU A 505 -0.78 22.73 -14.38
N SER A 506 0.00 23.80 -14.26
CA SER A 506 -0.52 25.13 -13.93
C SER A 506 -0.65 25.95 -15.20
N TYR A 507 -1.87 26.16 -15.67
CA TYR A 507 -2.15 27.00 -16.83
C TYR A 507 -2.50 28.42 -16.36
N PRO A 508 -1.76 29.45 -16.83
CA PRO A 508 -2.02 30.84 -16.45
C PRO A 508 -3.45 31.28 -16.78
N LYS A 509 -4.03 32.14 -15.93
CA LYS A 509 -5.39 32.64 -16.11
C LYS A 509 -5.64 33.19 -17.52
N ALA A 510 -4.74 34.05 -18.01
CA ALA A 510 -4.85 34.65 -19.35
C ALA A 510 -4.78 33.60 -20.47
N TYR A 511 -4.05 32.50 -20.28
CA TYR A 511 -4.02 31.39 -21.24
C TYR A 511 -5.35 30.65 -21.25
N MET A 512 -5.90 30.34 -20.08
CA MET A 512 -7.18 29.66 -19.94
C MET A 512 -8.35 30.51 -20.49
N GLU A 513 -8.37 31.81 -20.22
CA GLU A 513 -9.36 32.75 -20.79
C GLU A 513 -9.29 32.75 -22.31
N LYS A 514 -8.07 32.85 -22.87
CA LYS A 514 -7.87 32.80 -24.33
C LYS A 514 -8.36 31.49 -24.96
N MET A 515 -8.14 30.34 -24.31
CA MET A 515 -8.47 29.04 -24.90
C MET A 515 -9.90 28.58 -24.63
N CYS A 516 -10.48 28.91 -23.49
CA CYS A 516 -11.80 28.41 -23.07
C CYS A 516 -12.93 29.44 -23.13
N SER A 517 -12.61 30.73 -23.22
CA SER A 517 -13.60 31.81 -23.33
C SER A 517 -13.08 32.97 -24.20
N PRO A 518 -12.61 32.72 -25.44
CA PRO A 518 -12.15 33.79 -26.32
C PRO A 518 -13.25 34.83 -26.63
N GLU A 519 -14.52 34.44 -26.54
CA GLU A 519 -15.69 35.32 -26.68
C GLU A 519 -16.05 36.09 -25.39
N GLY A 520 -15.35 35.83 -24.28
CA GLY A 520 -15.61 36.40 -22.96
C GLY A 520 -16.21 35.41 -21.97
N ASP A 521 -16.19 35.79 -20.68
CA ASP A 521 -16.75 34.97 -19.61
C ASP A 521 -18.26 34.74 -19.83
N GLY A 522 -18.76 33.54 -19.50
CA GLY A 522 -20.11 33.11 -19.87
C GLY A 522 -20.22 32.45 -21.25
N SER A 523 -19.09 32.10 -21.87
CA SER A 523 -19.02 31.29 -23.11
C SER A 523 -18.17 30.03 -22.94
N ILE A 524 -18.05 29.52 -21.71
CA ILE A 524 -17.19 28.37 -21.40
C ILE A 524 -17.95 27.06 -21.59
N TRP A 525 -17.32 26.13 -22.32
CA TRP A 525 -17.84 24.78 -22.53
C TRP A 525 -17.37 23.88 -21.40
N ALA A 526 -18.28 23.39 -20.56
CA ALA A 526 -17.89 22.52 -19.45
C ALA A 526 -18.97 21.50 -19.07
N HIS A 527 -18.49 20.33 -18.66
CA HIS A 527 -19.29 19.30 -18.00
C HIS A 527 -19.16 19.44 -16.48
N PHE A 528 -20.29 19.50 -15.79
CA PHE A 528 -20.38 19.34 -14.35
C PHE A 528 -20.91 17.96 -14.05
N ILE A 529 -20.15 17.19 -13.27
CA ILE A 529 -20.40 15.79 -12.95
C ILE A 529 -20.31 15.66 -11.44
N GLU A 530 -21.38 15.20 -10.81
CA GLU A 530 -21.44 15.04 -9.36
C GLU A 530 -22.21 13.76 -8.98
N PRO A 531 -21.90 13.13 -7.84
CA PRO A 531 -22.67 12.00 -7.34
C PRO A 531 -24.15 12.36 -7.18
N LYS A 532 -25.05 11.39 -7.38
CA LYS A 532 -26.45 11.55 -6.97
C LYS A 532 -26.51 11.68 -5.44
N ALA A 533 -27.28 12.67 -4.97
CA ALA A 533 -27.52 12.92 -3.55
C ALA A 533 -28.28 11.78 -2.87
#